data_AF-A0A833HK01-F1
#
_entry.id   AF-A0A833HK01-F1
#
_cell.length_a   1.000
_cell.length_b   1.000
_cell.length_c   1.000
_cell.angle_alpha   90.00
_cell.angle_beta   90.00
_cell.angle_gamma   90.00
#
_symmetry.space_group_name_H-M   'P 1'
#
loop_
_entity.id
_entity.type
_entity.pdbx_description
1 polymer ?
#
loop_
_entity_poly.entity_id
_entity_poly.type
_entity_poly.pdbx_seq_one_letter_code
_entity_poly.pdbx_strand_id
1 'polypeptide(L)'
;PAAGGAPAAAGDYLAPWLDSEKCTGCDECTNLNPKMFAYGPGKKAFIKDPAAGPYADLVKAAERCTVSVIHPGLPRDRAFKDAEKWVARAKKYN
;
A
#
# COMPACT_ATOMS: atom_id res chain seq x y z
N PRO A 1 24.55 1.68 5.21
CA PRO A 1 24.20 0.39 5.85
C PRO A 1 23.21 -0.35 4.95
N ALA A 2 23.39 -1.67 4.86
CA ALA A 2 22.91 -2.62 3.86
C ALA A 2 21.46 -2.45 3.36
N ALA A 3 21.31 -2.24 2.04
CA ALA A 3 20.13 -2.64 1.28
C ALA A 3 20.24 -4.15 0.99
N GLY A 4 19.92 -4.97 1.99
CA GLY A 4 19.83 -6.42 1.85
C GLY A 4 18.39 -6.84 1.56
N GLY A 5 17.99 -6.85 0.29
CA GLY A 5 16.74 -7.45 -0.16
C GLY A 5 17.04 -8.65 -1.05
N ALA A 6 16.99 -9.85 -0.48
CA ALA A 6 17.14 -11.12 -1.20
C ALA A 6 16.16 -11.20 -2.39
N PRO A 7 16.49 -11.93 -3.48
CA PRO A 7 15.57 -12.14 -4.57
C PRO A 7 14.44 -13.05 -4.08
N ALA A 8 13.29 -12.46 -3.75
CA ALA A 8 12.08 -13.23 -3.47
C ALA A 8 11.64 -13.92 -4.77
N ALA A 9 11.35 -15.22 -4.66
CA ALA A 9 10.90 -16.06 -5.76
C ALA A 9 9.78 -15.36 -6.56
N ALA A 10 9.88 -15.44 -7.89
CA ALA A 10 8.94 -14.88 -8.83
C ALA A 10 7.54 -15.51 -8.66
N GLY A 11 6.75 -14.95 -7.74
CA GLY A 11 5.33 -15.19 -7.58
C GLY A 11 4.63 -13.84 -7.50
N ASP A 12 4.24 -13.31 -8.66
CA ASP A 12 3.35 -12.15 -8.85
C ASP A 12 3.48 -11.02 -7.81
N TYR A 13 4.68 -10.48 -7.58
CA TYR A 13 4.82 -9.25 -6.78
C TYR A 13 4.37 -8.05 -7.61
N LEU A 14 3.42 -7.30 -7.06
CA LEU A 14 2.96 -6.04 -7.63
C LEU A 14 3.21 -4.97 -6.57
N ALA A 15 4.17 -4.08 -6.82
CA ALA A 15 4.50 -3.04 -5.86
C ALA A 15 3.27 -2.15 -5.64
N PRO A 16 2.92 -1.78 -4.40
CA PRO A 16 1.79 -0.89 -4.15
C PRO A 16 2.05 0.48 -4.78
N TRP A 17 1.02 1.07 -5.39
CA TRP A 17 1.10 2.37 -6.04
C TRP A 17 -0.09 3.24 -5.66
N LEU A 18 0.04 4.54 -5.93
CA LEU A 18 -0.99 5.52 -5.59
C LEU A 18 -1.12 6.52 -6.75
N ASP A 19 -2.32 6.62 -7.31
CA ASP A 19 -2.72 7.60 -8.32
C ASP A 19 -2.79 9.01 -7.69
N SER A 20 -1.60 9.54 -7.39
CA SER A 20 -1.42 10.76 -6.58
C SER A 20 -2.10 11.96 -7.21
N GLU A 21 -2.17 12.04 -8.54
CA GLU A 21 -2.84 13.12 -9.27
C GLU A 21 -4.34 13.23 -8.92
N LYS A 22 -5.00 12.08 -8.73
CA LYS A 22 -6.42 11.97 -8.39
C LYS A 22 -6.68 12.09 -6.88
N CYS A 23 -5.64 12.10 -6.05
CA CYS A 23 -5.78 12.23 -4.61
C CYS A 23 -6.39 13.61 -4.24
N THR A 24 -7.41 13.59 -3.40
CA THR A 24 -8.10 14.79 -2.89
C THR A 24 -7.62 15.22 -1.49
N GLY A 25 -6.66 14.50 -0.90
CA GLY A 25 -6.05 14.86 0.38
C GLY A 25 -7.00 14.74 1.58
N CYS A 26 -7.77 13.65 1.66
CA CYS A 26 -8.73 13.38 2.74
C CYS A 26 -8.13 12.85 4.05
N ASP A 27 -6.80 12.67 4.11
CA ASP A 27 -6.04 12.30 5.31
C ASP A 27 -6.28 10.88 5.86
N GLU A 28 -7.21 10.11 5.29
CA GLU A 28 -7.55 8.74 5.74
C GLU A 28 -6.36 7.77 5.73
N CYS A 29 -5.54 7.79 4.67
CA CYS A 29 -4.40 6.88 4.55
C CYS A 29 -3.24 7.26 5.47
N THR A 30 -2.95 8.55 5.60
CA THR A 30 -1.90 9.07 6.49
C THR A 30 -2.28 8.93 7.95
N ASN A 31 -3.57 9.06 8.30
CA ASN A 31 -4.07 8.80 9.65
C ASN A 31 -4.03 7.31 10.01
N LEU A 32 -4.23 6.42 9.02
CA LEU A 32 -4.13 4.98 9.23
C LEU A 32 -2.68 4.56 9.51
N ASN A 33 -1.74 4.98 8.66
CA ASN A 33 -0.32 4.66 8.84
C ASN A 33 0.58 5.81 8.32
N PRO A 34 0.99 6.75 9.19
CA PRO A 34 1.79 7.92 8.80
C PRO A 34 3.25 7.59 8.48
N LYS A 35 3.68 6.34 8.73
CA LYS A 35 5.01 5.86 8.31
C LYS A 35 4.98 5.32 6.88
N MET A 36 3.83 4.79 6.46
CA MET A 36 3.61 4.20 5.14
C MET A 36 3.17 5.22 4.11
N PHE A 37 2.29 6.15 4.47
CA PHE A 37 1.78 7.20 3.60
C PHE A 37 2.29 8.57 4.04
N ALA A 38 2.62 9.41 3.06
CA ALA A 38 2.99 10.80 3.30
C ALA A 38 2.38 11.71 2.22
N TYR A 39 2.39 13.01 2.47
CA TYR A 39 1.96 14.00 1.48
C TYR A 39 3.16 14.61 0.77
N GLY A 40 3.06 14.64 -0.55
CA GLY A 40 3.98 15.35 -1.43
C GLY A 40 3.50 16.78 -1.71
N PRO A 41 4.07 17.42 -2.75
CA PRO A 41 3.64 18.74 -3.21
C PRO A 41 2.15 18.75 -3.56
N GLY A 42 1.44 19.84 -3.23
CA GLY A 42 0.02 19.98 -3.56
C GLY A 42 -0.93 19.07 -2.76
N LYS A 43 -0.52 18.61 -1.56
CA LYS A 43 -1.29 17.71 -0.69
C LYS A 43 -1.70 16.41 -1.38
N LYS A 44 -0.86 15.93 -2.30
CA LYS A 44 -1.06 14.64 -2.97
C LYS A 44 -0.40 13.53 -2.16
N ALA A 45 -1.20 12.58 -1.69
CA ALA A 45 -0.68 11.46 -0.92
C ALA A 45 0.18 10.58 -1.82
N PHE A 46 1.26 10.01 -1.28
CA PHE A 46 2.08 9.00 -1.94
C PHE A 46 2.47 7.92 -0.92
N ILE A 47 2.85 6.74 -1.42
CA ILE A 47 3.36 5.67 -0.58
C ILE A 47 4.85 5.93 -0.34
N LYS A 48 5.18 6.29 0.90
CA LYS A 48 6.55 6.56 1.34
C LYS A 48 7.32 5.28 1.60
N ASP A 49 6.71 4.35 2.34
CA ASP A 49 7.33 3.08 2.70
C ASP A 49 6.27 1.97 2.83
N PRO A 50 6.11 1.11 1.82
CA PRO A 50 5.11 0.04 1.86
C PRO A 50 5.47 -1.08 2.84
N ALA A 51 6.69 -1.11 3.37
CA ALA A 51 7.13 -2.07 4.39
C ALA A 51 7.05 -1.49 5.82
N ALA A 52 6.60 -0.24 5.99
CA ALA A 52 6.46 0.39 7.31
C ALA A 52 5.28 -0.15 8.15
N GLY A 53 4.60 -1.20 7.69
CA GLY A 53 3.48 -1.84 8.37
C GLY A 53 3.05 -3.13 7.68
N PRO A 54 2.04 -3.81 8.23
CA PRO A 54 1.48 -5.02 7.62
C PRO A 54 0.79 -4.70 6.28
N TYR A 55 0.78 -5.67 5.36
CA TYR A 55 0.06 -5.54 4.08
C TYR A 55 -1.42 -5.18 4.27
N ALA A 56 -2.03 -5.63 5.37
CA ALA A 56 -3.40 -5.26 5.73
C ALA A 56 -3.63 -3.74 5.81
N ASP A 57 -2.62 -2.94 6.17
CA ASP A 57 -2.76 -1.48 6.23
C ASP A 57 -2.84 -0.86 4.84
N LEU A 58 -2.10 -1.38 3.84
CA LEU A 58 -2.26 -0.98 2.44
C LEU A 58 -3.69 -1.25 1.95
N VAL A 59 -4.20 -2.45 2.24
CA VAL A 59 -5.57 -2.84 1.84
C VAL A 59 -6.61 -1.98 2.54
N LYS A 60 -6.49 -1.77 3.84
CA LYS A 60 -7.41 -0.90 4.60
C LYS A 60 -7.34 0.55 4.11
N ALA A 61 -6.16 1.06 3.75
CA ALA A 61 -6.02 2.41 3.20
C ALA A 61 -6.77 2.53 1.87
N ALA A 62 -6.64 1.53 0.99
CA ALA A 62 -7.42 1.46 -0.25
C ALA A 62 -8.93 1.39 0.00
N GLU A 63 -9.36 0.60 0.98
CA GLU A 63 -10.77 0.50 1.37
C GLU A 63 -11.35 1.81 1.92
N ARG A 64 -10.54 2.63 2.60
CA ARG A 64 -10.94 3.92 3.18
C ARG A 64 -10.75 5.09 2.22
N CYS A 65 -10.05 4.89 1.12
CA CYS A 65 -9.78 5.96 0.17
C CYS A 65 -11.09 6.41 -0.50
N THR A 66 -11.53 7.64 -0.22
CA THR A 66 -12.79 8.20 -0.74
C THR A 66 -12.86 8.24 -2.27
N VAL A 67 -11.71 8.32 -2.92
CA VAL A 67 -11.55 8.35 -4.38
C VAL A 67 -10.89 7.08 -4.95
N SER A 68 -10.64 6.06 -4.10
CA SER A 68 -10.07 4.77 -4.50
C SER A 68 -8.78 4.85 -5.33
N VAL A 69 -7.86 5.75 -4.95
CA VAL A 69 -6.59 6.00 -5.67
C VAL A 69 -5.39 5.20 -5.12
N ILE A 70 -5.61 4.39 -4.07
CA ILE A 70 -4.57 3.61 -3.42
C ILE A 70 -4.69 2.17 -3.90
N HIS A 71 -3.60 1.66 -4.45
CA HIS A 71 -3.50 0.32 -5.00
C HIS A 71 -2.56 -0.51 -4.12
N PRO A 72 -3.07 -1.45 -3.30
CA PRO A 72 -2.25 -2.21 -2.36
C PRO A 72 -1.23 -3.13 -3.03
N GLY A 73 -1.42 -3.46 -4.31
CA GLY A 73 -0.55 -4.34 -5.05
C GLY A 73 -0.70 -5.80 -4.61
N LEU A 74 0.41 -6.52 -4.61
CA LEU A 74 0.53 -7.87 -4.11
C LEU A 74 1.72 -7.91 -3.14
N PRO A 75 1.58 -8.53 -1.96
CA PRO A 75 2.65 -8.55 -0.98
C PRO A 75 3.80 -9.42 -1.49
N ARG A 76 5.04 -9.02 -1.19
CA ARG A 76 6.26 -9.80 -1.50
C ARG A 76 6.28 -11.16 -0.80
N ASP A 77 5.73 -11.19 0.41
CA ASP A 77 5.68 -12.36 1.26
C ASP A 77 4.22 -12.61 1.66
N ARG A 78 3.73 -13.83 1.43
CA ARG A 78 2.36 -14.26 1.81
C ARG A 78 2.38 -15.17 3.04
N ALA A 79 3.49 -15.26 3.77
CA ALA A 79 3.63 -16.11 4.96
C ALA A 79 3.04 -15.48 6.23
N PHE A 80 2.26 -14.40 6.09
CA PHE A 80 1.53 -13.79 7.20
C PHE A 80 0.12 -14.37 7.32
N LYS A 81 -0.42 -14.35 8.55
CA LYS A 81 -1.77 -14.82 8.84
C LYS A 81 -2.79 -14.05 7.99
N ASP A 82 -3.74 -14.78 7.40
CA ASP A 82 -4.80 -14.25 6.55
C ASP A 82 -4.31 -13.60 5.23
N ALA A 83 -3.11 -13.94 4.73
CA ALA A 83 -2.57 -13.34 3.51
C ALA A 83 -3.50 -13.44 2.30
N GLU A 84 -4.06 -14.62 2.05
CA GLU A 84 -5.00 -14.83 0.93
C GLU A 84 -6.26 -13.97 1.07
N LYS A 85 -6.78 -13.82 2.29
CA LYS A 85 -7.94 -12.95 2.57
C LYS A 85 -7.62 -11.49 2.25
N TRP A 86 -6.45 -11.00 2.65
CA TRP A 86 -6.05 -9.62 2.36
C TRP A 86 -5.77 -9.39 0.88
N VAL A 87 -5.12 -10.36 0.21
CA VAL A 87 -4.89 -10.33 -1.24
C VAL A 87 -6.22 -10.31 -2.02
N ALA A 88 -7.18 -11.15 -1.63
CA ALA A 88 -8.50 -11.17 -2.27
C ALA A 88 -9.24 -9.82 -2.15
N ARG A 89 -9.13 -9.16 -0.98
CA ARG A 89 -9.71 -7.81 -0.77
C ARG A 89 -8.99 -6.73 -1.58
N ALA A 90 -7.67 -6.83 -1.70
CA ALA A 90 -6.85 -5.90 -2.48
C ALA A 90 -7.16 -5.95 -3.98
N LYS A 91 -7.58 -7.12 -4.50
CA LYS A 91 -7.76 -7.37 -5.93
C LYS A 91 -8.68 -6.35 -6.64
N LYS A 92 -9.71 -5.82 -5.98
CA LYS A 92 -10.62 -4.80 -6.55
C LYS A 92 -10.03 -3.38 -6.58
N TYR A 93 -8.93 -3.17 -5.87
CA TYR A 93 -8.22 -1.89 -5.78
C TYR A 93 -6.91 -1.90 -6.56
N ASN A 94 -6.52 -3.03 -7.14
CA ASN A 94 -5.35 -3.12 -8.03
C ASN A 94 -5.76 -2.83 -9.48
#